data_AF-A0A7X7PYT3-F1
#
_entry.id   AF-A0A7X7PYT3-F1
#
_cell.length_a   1.000
_cell.length_b   1.000
_cell.length_c   1.000
_cell.angle_alpha   90.00
_cell.angle_beta   90.00
_cell.angle_gamma   90.00
#
_symmetry.space_group_name_H-M   'P 1'
#
loop_
_entity.id
_entity.type
_entity.pdbx_description
1 polymer ?
#
loop_
_entity_poly.entity_id
_entity_poly.type
_entity_poly.pdbx_seq_one_letter_code
_entity_poly.pdbx_strand_id
1 'polypeptide(L)' 'MSAAPATKANAALERYSALFETRFASDPLSEARRAAFDEFLKQGFPTQRDEEWKYTSLRRLESRAFVPGAHAPV' A
#
# COMPACT_ATOMS: atom_id res chain seq x y z
N MET A 1 1.18 6.66 26.75
CA MET A 1 0.46 7.25 25.59
C MET A 1 1.48 7.47 24.47
N SER A 2 1.41 6.74 23.37
CA SER A 2 2.28 6.97 22.21
C SER A 2 1.41 6.91 20.94
N ALA A 3 0.86 8.06 20.58
CA ALA A 3 0.11 8.29 19.35
C ALA A 3 1.03 9.04 18.38
N ALA A 4 1.86 8.31 17.65
CA ALA A 4 2.71 8.86 16.59
C ALA A 4 2.95 7.98 15.33
N PRO A 5 2.35 6.78 15.13
CA PRO A 5 2.50 6.07 13.85
C PRO A 5 1.38 6.36 12.83
N ALA A 6 0.18 6.76 13.28
CA ALA A 6 -1.00 6.86 12.41
C ALA A 6 -0.83 7.85 11.25
N THR A 7 -0.21 9.00 11.46
CA THR A 7 -0.05 10.04 10.44
C THR A 7 0.87 9.62 9.28
N LYS A 8 1.97 8.91 9.58
CA LYS A 8 2.90 8.44 8.53
C LYS A 8 2.33 7.28 7.73
N ALA A 9 1.66 6.35 8.42
CA ALA A 9 0.94 5.26 7.77
C ALA A 9 -0.12 5.82 6.83
N ASN A 10 -0.89 6.83 7.27
CA ASN A 10 -1.90 7.47 6.43
C ASN A 10 -1.30 8.11 5.17
N ALA A 11 -0.19 8.84 5.31
CA ALA A 11 0.51 9.42 4.16
C ALA A 11 1.05 8.36 3.18
N ALA A 12 1.43 7.18 3.66
CA ALA A 12 1.85 6.09 2.78
C ALA A 12 0.65 5.51 2.01
N LEU A 13 -0.47 5.25 2.69
CA LEU A 13 -1.69 4.75 2.06
C LEU A 13 -2.23 5.72 1.00
N GLU A 14 -2.22 7.03 1.28
CA GLU A 14 -2.58 8.06 0.31
C GLU A 14 -1.70 8.01 -0.96
N ARG A 15 -0.38 7.89 -0.79
CA ARG A 15 0.54 7.74 -1.93
C ARG A 15 0.24 6.49 -2.75
N TYR A 16 0.05 5.35 -2.09
CA TYR A 16 -0.26 4.10 -2.79
C TYR A 16 -1.63 4.16 -3.48
N SER A 17 -2.61 4.87 -2.92
CA SER A 17 -3.92 5.08 -3.55
C SER A 17 -3.80 5.85 -4.86
N ALA A 18 -3.08 6.98 -4.87
CA ALA A 18 -2.84 7.74 -6.10
C ALA A 18 -2.08 6.92 -7.17
N LEU A 19 -1.12 6.10 -6.75
CA LEU A 19 -0.37 5.21 -7.64
C LEU A 19 -1.25 4.10 -8.22
N PHE A 20 -2.18 3.55 -7.41
CA PHE A 20 -3.11 2.53 -7.86
C PHE A 20 -3.97 3.04 -9.02
N GLU A 21 -4.58 4.23 -8.87
CA GLU A 21 -5.38 4.86 -9.94
C GLU A 21 -4.57 5.01 -11.22
N THR A 22 -3.35 5.52 -11.09
CA THR A 22 -2.46 5.75 -12.24
C THR A 22 -2.07 4.44 -12.92
N ARG A 23 -1.80 3.39 -12.14
CA ARG A 23 -1.25 2.12 -12.65
C ARG A 23 -2.31 1.21 -13.28
N PHE A 24 -3.55 1.28 -12.82
CA PHE A 24 -4.61 0.34 -13.18
C PHE A 24 -5.82 0.99 -13.90
N ALA A 25 -5.71 2.24 -14.35
CA ALA A 25 -6.77 2.98 -15.04
C ALA A 25 -7.38 2.24 -16.26
N SER A 26 -6.65 1.33 -16.89
CA SER A 26 -7.12 0.54 -18.05
C SER A 26 -6.85 -0.96 -17.88
N ASP A 27 -6.79 -1.44 -16.64
CA ASP A 27 -6.52 -2.84 -16.35
C ASP A 27 -7.77 -3.72 -16.54
N PRO A 28 -7.68 -4.84 -17.28
CA PRO A 28 -8.81 -5.75 -17.50
C PRO A 28 -9.26 -6.47 -16.21
N LEU A 29 -8.45 -6.44 -15.14
CA LEU A 29 -8.78 -6.98 -13.82
C LEU A 29 -9.01 -5.88 -12.79
N SER A 30 -9.30 -4.65 -13.24
CA SER A 30 -9.42 -3.46 -12.38
C SER A 30 -10.37 -3.66 -11.20
N GLU A 31 -11.51 -4.32 -11.37
CA GLU A 31 -12.46 -4.60 -10.28
C GLU A 31 -11.86 -5.51 -9.19
N ALA A 32 -11.27 -6.64 -9.58
CA ALA A 32 -10.66 -7.57 -8.62
C ALA A 32 -9.47 -6.93 -7.89
N ARG A 33 -8.65 -6.16 -8.60
CA ARG A 33 -7.55 -5.40 -8.00
C ARG A 33 -8.04 -4.32 -7.06
N ARG A 34 -9.12 -3.61 -7.43
CA ARG A 34 -9.72 -2.57 -6.60
C ARG A 34 -10.22 -3.16 -5.30
N ALA A 35 -10.98 -4.26 -5.35
CA ALA A 35 -11.51 -4.92 -4.16
C ALA A 35 -10.40 -5.35 -3.20
N ALA A 36 -9.32 -5.95 -3.72
CA ALA A 36 -8.16 -6.32 -2.91
C ALA A 36 -7.44 -5.10 -2.32
N PHE A 37 -7.33 -4.02 -3.09
CA PHE A 37 -6.66 -2.79 -2.66
C PHE A 37 -7.47 -2.03 -1.60
N ASP A 38 -8.80 -1.97 -1.74
CA ASP A 38 -9.67 -1.35 -0.74
C ASP A 38 -9.60 -2.07 0.60
N GLU A 39 -9.47 -3.40 0.59
CA GLU A 39 -9.26 -4.18 1.81
C GLU A 39 -7.90 -3.87 2.44
N PHE A 40 -6.85 -3.76 1.62
CA PHE A 40 -5.55 -3.29 2.08
C PHE A 40 -5.61 -1.88 2.69
N LEU A 41 -6.36 -0.94 2.10
CA LEU A 41 -6.50 0.42 2.65
C LEU A 41 -7.18 0.44 4.03
N LYS A 42 -8.13 -0.48 4.28
CA LYS A 42 -8.78 -0.60 5.60
C LYS A 42 -7.84 -1.20 6.64
N GLN A 43 -7.06 -2.21 6.28
CA GLN A 43 -6.15 -2.91 7.20
C GLN A 43 -4.84 -2.15 7.42
N GLY A 44 -4.38 -1.42 6.40
CA GLY A 44 -3.09 -0.76 6.37
C GLY A 44 -1.90 -1.71 6.15
N PHE A 45 -0.69 -1.20 6.35
CA PHE A 45 0.50 -2.04 6.36
C PHE A 45 0.55 -2.87 7.63
N PRO A 46 0.88 -4.18 7.53
CA PRO A 46 1.10 -4.99 8.71
C PRO A 46 2.34 -4.52 9.47
N THR A 47 2.34 -4.78 10.77
CA THR A 47 3.36 -4.36 11.71
C THR A 47 4.04 -5.57 12.33
N GLN A 48 5.17 -5.39 13.04
CA GLN A 48 5.80 -6.50 13.76
C GLN A 48 4.99 -7.00 14.98
N ARG A 49 3.81 -6.41 15.26
CA ARG A 49 2.84 -6.93 16.24
C ARG A 49 2.00 -8.07 15.64
N ASP A 50 1.85 -8.09 14.32
CA ASP A 50 1.19 -9.17 13.60
C ASP A 50 2.14 -10.37 13.59
N GLU A 51 1.67 -11.53 14.05
CA GLU A 51 2.53 -12.70 14.28
C GLU A 51 3.28 -13.14 13.01
N GLU A 52 2.60 -13.07 11.87
CA GLU A 52 3.14 -13.38 10.54
C GLU A 52 4.27 -12.43 10.10
N TRP A 53 4.34 -11.22 10.68
CA TRP A 53 5.29 -10.15 10.30
C TRP A 53 6.33 -9.83 11.37
N LYS A 54 6.37 -10.60 12.47
CA LYS A 54 7.26 -10.38 13.63
C LYS A 54 8.72 -10.14 13.24
N TYR A 55 9.22 -10.87 12.25
CA TYR A 55 10.62 -10.81 11.80
C TYR A 55 10.82 -10.04 10.49
N THR A 56 9.75 -9.47 9.91
CA THR A 56 9.78 -8.80 8.62
C THR A 56 9.28 -7.36 8.76
N SER A 57 10.21 -6.42 8.97
CA SER A 57 9.86 -5.01 9.11
C SER A 57 9.56 -4.35 7.76
N LEU A 58 8.36 -3.78 7.61
CA LEU A 58 7.94 -3.02 6.42
C LEU A 58 8.20 -1.52 6.48
N ARG A 59 8.82 -1.02 7.56
CA ARG A 59 9.03 0.42 7.77
C ARG A 59 9.78 1.11 6.61
N ARG A 60 10.71 0.42 5.96
CA ARG A 60 11.42 0.96 4.78
C ARG A 60 10.54 1.05 3.55
N LEU A 61 9.58 0.15 3.39
CA LEU A 61 8.59 0.19 2.32
C LEU A 61 7.65 1.39 2.53
N GLU A 62 7.11 1.55 3.74
CA GLU A 62 6.20 2.65 4.10
C GLU A 62 6.85 4.04 3.94
N SER A 63 8.12 4.17 4.29
CA SER A 63 8.84 5.46 4.27
C SER A 63 9.35 5.85 2.89
N ARG A 64 9.42 4.91 1.94
CA ARG A 64 9.92 5.18 0.59
C ARG A 64 8.78 5.61 -0.32
N ALA A 65 9.03 6.63 -1.13
CA ALA A 65 8.15 6.99 -2.25
C ALA A 65 8.56 6.18 -3.49
N PHE A 66 7.57 5.59 -4.15
CA PHE A 66 7.74 4.86 -5.39
C PHE A 66 7.04 5.59 -6.52
N VAL A 67 7.50 5.36 -7.74
CA VAL A 67 6.85 5.82 -8.97
C VAL A 67 6.50 4.59 -9.82
N PRO A 68 5.41 4.61 -10.61
CA PRO A 68 5.09 3.51 -11.48
C PRO A 68 6.21 3.33 -12.51
N GLY A 69 6.68 2.09 -12.67
CA GLY A 69 7.55 1.72 -13.78
C GLY A 69 6.79 1.69 -15.11
N ALA A 70 7.53 1.53 -16.21
CA ALA A 70 6.91 1.36 -17.53
C ALA A 70 5.94 0.17 -17.53
N HIS A 71 4.77 0.36 -18.15
CA HIS A 71 3.82 -0.71 -18.36
C HIS A 71 4.33 -1.62 -19.49
N ALA A 72 4.83 -2.81 -19.16
CA ALA A 72 5.09 -3.81 -20.18
C ALA A 72 3.73 -4.32 -20.73
N PRO A 73 3.50 -4.30 -22.04
CA PRO A 73 2.31 -4.92 -22.61
C PRO A 73 2.35 -6.42 -22.28
N VAL A 74 1.21 -6.95 -21.83
CA VAL A 74 0.99 -8.38 -21.55
C VAL A 74 0.53 -9.06 -22.83
#